data_AF-A0A5K0YZL0-F1
#
_entry.id   AF-A0A5K0YZL0-F1
#
_cell.length_a   1.000
_cell.length_b   1.000
_cell.length_c   1.000
_cell.angle_alpha   90.00
_cell.angle_beta   90.00
_cell.angle_gamma   90.00
#
_symmetry.space_group_name_H-M   'P 1'
#
loop_
_entity.id
_entity.type
_entity.pdbx_description
1 polymer ?
#
loop_
_entity_poly.entity_id
_entity_poly.type
_entity_poly.pdbx_seq_one_letter_code
_entity_poly.pdbx_strand_id
1 'polypeptide(L)' 'AHHLDLRAATDQDPEWLVDQRESEVEIIRGWISDYYTGKASSF' A
#
# COMPACT_ATOMS: atom_id res chain seq x y z
N ALA A 1 -19.70 -4.56 -3.27
CA ALA A 1 -18.99 -4.41 -1.98
C ALA A 1 -18.30 -3.05 -1.99
N HIS A 2 -18.24 -2.33 -0.86
CA HIS A 2 -17.77 -0.94 -0.85
C HIS A 2 -16.24 -0.74 -0.60
N HIS A 3 -15.51 -1.73 -0.06
CA HIS A 3 -14.07 -1.63 0.21
C HIS A 3 -13.42 -3.03 0.27
N LEU A 4 -13.35 -3.72 -0.87
CA LEU A 4 -12.86 -5.10 -0.93
C LEU A 4 -11.34 -5.19 -0.61
N ASP A 5 -10.60 -4.19 -1.06
CA ASP A 5 -9.20 -3.89 -0.76
C ASP A 5 -8.87 -3.97 0.73
N LEU A 6 -9.74 -3.43 1.59
CA LEU A 6 -9.52 -3.41 3.05
C LEU A 6 -9.84 -4.71 3.79
N ARG A 7 -10.39 -5.73 3.12
CA ARG A 7 -10.65 -7.03 3.76
C ARG A 7 -9.36 -7.86 3.83
N ALA A 8 -9.32 -8.82 4.75
CA ALA A 8 -8.22 -9.79 4.80
C ALA A 8 -8.12 -10.57 3.47
N ALA A 9 -6.89 -10.90 3.09
CA ALA A 9 -6.64 -11.66 1.87
C ALA A 9 -7.23 -13.07 1.97
N THR A 10 -7.74 -13.56 0.84
CA THR A 10 -8.25 -14.93 0.72
C THR A 10 -7.73 -15.58 -0.56
N ASP A 11 -7.65 -16.90 -0.59
CA ASP A 11 -7.25 -17.66 -1.80
C ASP A 11 -8.24 -17.52 -2.97
N GLN A 12 -9.40 -16.88 -2.74
CA GLN A 12 -10.42 -16.60 -3.75
C GLN A 12 -10.35 -15.16 -4.28
N ASP A 13 -9.38 -14.38 -3.81
CA ASP A 13 -9.21 -13.00 -4.26
C ASP A 13 -8.81 -12.99 -5.75
N PRO A 14 -9.47 -12.17 -6.57
CA PRO A 14 -9.11 -12.08 -7.98
C PRO A 14 -7.75 -11.38 -8.14
N GLU A 15 -7.01 -11.74 -9.19
CA GLU A 15 -5.66 -11.23 -9.48
C GLU A 15 -5.59 -9.69 -9.45
N TRP A 16 -6.56 -9.00 -10.06
CA TRP A 16 -6.60 -7.53 -10.05
C TRP A 16 -6.65 -6.91 -8.65
N LEU A 17 -7.23 -7.61 -7.66
CA LEU A 17 -7.29 -7.13 -6.27
C LEU A 17 -5.94 -7.32 -5.58
N VAL A 18 -5.23 -8.38 -5.93
CA VAL A 18 -3.86 -8.63 -5.45
C VAL A 18 -2.94 -7.54 -5.99
N ASP A 19 -2.95 -7.32 -7.31
CA ASP A 19 -2.14 -6.28 -7.98
C ASP A 19 -2.44 -4.88 -7.42
N GLN A 20 -3.72 -4.59 -7.15
CA GLN A 20 -4.13 -3.33 -6.53
C GLN A 20 -3.51 -3.17 -5.14
N ARG A 21 -3.62 -4.18 -4.27
CA ARG A 21 -3.04 -4.13 -2.92
C ARG A 21 -1.52 -4.04 -2.93
N GLU A 22 -0.86 -4.69 -3.87
CA GLU A 22 0.60 -4.56 -4.05
C GLU A 22 0.98 -3.12 -4.41
N SER A 23 0.26 -2.50 -5.35
CA SER A 23 0.45 -1.10 -5.74
C SER A 23 0.20 -0.14 -4.55
N GLU A 24 -0.85 -0.38 -3.76
CA GLU A 24 -1.16 0.39 -2.55
C GLU A 24 -0.01 0.30 -1.52
N VAL A 25 0.54 -0.89 -1.31
CA VAL A 25 1.67 -1.11 -0.39
C VAL A 25 2.92 -0.37 -0.86
N GLU A 26 3.23 -0.38 -2.16
CA GLU A 26 4.38 0.37 -2.72
C GLU A 26 4.24 1.87 -2.50
N ILE A 27 3.05 2.42 -2.75
CA ILE A 27 2.76 3.85 -2.55
C ILE A 27 2.89 4.23 -1.07
N ILE A 28 2.30 3.45 -0.16
CA ILE A 28 2.37 3.71 1.28
C ILE A 28 3.82 3.63 1.78
N ARG A 29 4.60 2.66 1.30
CA ARG A 29 6.04 2.58 1.59
C ARG A 29 6.79 3.81 1.10
N GLY A 30 6.45 4.32 -0.08
CA GLY A 30 6.96 5.57 -0.63
C GLY A 30 6.71 6.74 0.31
N TRP A 31 5.46 6.95 0.77
CA TRP A 31 5.13 8.03 1.71
C TRP A 31 5.90 7.95 3.02
N ILE A 32 6.07 6.74 3.56
CA ILE A 32 6.84 6.52 4.80
C ILE A 32 8.32 6.85 4.57
N SER A 33 8.89 6.38 3.46
CA SER A 33 10.27 6.67 3.07
C SER A 33 10.51 8.17 2.92
N ASP A 34 9.66 8.85 2.15
CA ASP A 34 9.74 10.29 1.89
C ASP A 34 9.67 11.09 3.18
N TYR A 35 8.79 10.70 4.11
CA TYR A 35 8.71 11.34 5.43
C TYR A 35 10.02 11.24 6.22
N TYR A 36 10.64 10.05 6.28
CA TYR A 36 11.89 9.87 7.02
C TYR A 36 13.09 10.50 6.31
N THR A 37 13.16 10.47 4.98
CA THR A 37 14.21 11.13 4.19
C THR A 37 14.11 12.66 4.27
N GLY A 38 12.90 13.20 4.15
CA GLY A 38 12.63 14.63 4.32
C GLY A 38 12.96 15.12 5.74
N LYS A 39 12.63 14.32 6.76
CA LYS A 39 13.00 14.60 8.15
C LYS A 39 14.50 14.57 8.39
N ALA A 40 15.22 13.62 7.78
CA ALA A 40 16.68 13.55 7.85
C ALA A 40 17.38 14.74 7.15
N SER A 41 16.74 15.34 6.16
CA SER A 41 17.26 16.50 5.41
C SER A 41 16.97 17.85 6.10
N SER A 42 16.20 17.84 7.18
CA SER A 42 15.79 19.02 7.98
C SER A 42 16.65 19.23 9.23
N PHE A 43 17.64 18.37 9.46
CA PHE A 43 18.66 18.52 10.52
C PHE A 43 20.02 18.84 9.90
#